data_AF-A0A4S0R0Q7-F1
#
_entry.id   AF-A0A4S0R0Q7-F1
#
_cell.length_a   1.000
_cell.length_b   1.000
_cell.length_c   1.000
_cell.angle_alpha   90.00
_cell.angle_beta   90.00
_cell.angle_gamma   90.00
#
_symmetry.space_group_name_H-M   'P 1'
#
loop_
_entity.id
_entity.type
_entity.pdbx_description
1 polymer ?
#
loop_
_entity_poly.entity_id
_entity_poly.type
_entity_poly.pdbx_seq_one_letter_code
_entity_poly.pdbx_strand_id
1 'polypeptide(L)'
;GILYAVGLTETGKKGSLQPNAMNIEGKAIFPRSRAEALATFEGARREGKTLIDLGCMQINHHYHASHFRSVEDMLDPRQNVDYAARFLVSLHARHMTWSMAVARYHAGPGNDPAQKV
;
A
#
# COMPACT_ATOMS: atom_id res chain seq x y z
N GLY A 1 -7.88 0.79 1.55
CA GLY A 1 -7.49 -0.41 2.33
C GLY A 1 -7.45 -1.62 1.41
N ILE A 2 -6.67 -2.64 1.74
CA ILE A 2 -6.46 -3.79 0.85
C ILE A 2 -7.77 -4.52 0.50
N LEU A 3 -8.76 -4.47 1.40
CA LEU A 3 -10.13 -4.94 1.17
C LEU A 3 -10.83 -4.21 0.00
N TYR A 4 -10.53 -2.93 -0.19
CA TYR A 4 -11.04 -2.15 -1.33
C TYR A 4 -10.36 -2.55 -2.65
N ALA A 5 -9.07 -2.89 -2.62
CA ALA A 5 -8.31 -3.27 -3.80
C ALA A 5 -8.53 -4.74 -4.22
N VAL A 6 -8.70 -5.65 -3.26
CA VAL A 6 -9.14 -7.03 -3.50
C VAL A 6 -10.58 -7.04 -4.04
N GLY A 7 -11.49 -6.25 -3.45
CA GLY A 7 -12.85 -6.10 -3.96
C GLY A 7 -12.94 -5.56 -5.38
N LEU A 8 -12.04 -4.65 -5.79
CA LEU A 8 -11.94 -4.17 -7.18
C LEU A 8 -11.37 -5.21 -8.15
N THR A 9 -10.52 -6.12 -7.67
CA THR A 9 -9.93 -7.20 -8.48
C THR A 9 -10.94 -8.32 -8.74
N GLU A 10 -11.86 -8.59 -7.79
CA GLU A 10 -12.92 -9.60 -7.95
C GLU A 10 -14.18 -9.09 -8.67
N THR A 11 -14.50 -7.79 -8.60
CA THR A 11 -15.78 -7.27 -9.14
C THR A 11 -15.67 -6.49 -10.44
N GLY A 12 -14.45 -6.21 -10.93
CA GLY A 12 -14.14 -5.83 -12.32
C GLY A 12 -15.24 -5.07 -13.10
N LYS A 13 -15.87 -4.04 -12.53
CA LYS A 13 -16.72 -3.06 -13.24
C LYS A 13 -17.21 -1.93 -12.33
N LYS A 14 -16.32 -0.94 -12.10
CA LYS A 14 -16.54 0.53 -12.09
C LYS A 14 -15.53 1.22 -11.16
N GLY A 15 -14.47 1.78 -11.75
CA GLY A 15 -13.56 2.72 -11.10
C GLY A 15 -12.14 2.21 -11.05
N SER A 16 -11.29 2.68 -11.96
CA SER A 16 -9.91 2.22 -12.19
C SER A 16 -9.10 2.06 -10.90
N LEU A 17 -8.28 1.00 -10.83
CA LEU A 17 -7.11 0.98 -9.96
C LEU A 17 -6.44 2.36 -10.07
N GLN A 18 -6.26 3.05 -8.95
CA GLN A 18 -5.63 4.37 -8.93
C GLN A 18 -4.12 4.15 -8.80
N PRO A 19 -3.36 4.02 -9.91
CA PRO A 19 -1.96 3.59 -9.87
C PRO A 19 -1.08 4.60 -9.12
N ASN A 20 -1.50 5.86 -9.10
CA ASN A 20 -0.77 6.98 -8.54
C ASN A 20 -1.31 7.42 -7.19
N ALA A 21 -2.35 6.77 -6.64
CA ALA A 21 -2.93 7.17 -5.36
C ALA A 21 -1.87 7.13 -4.24
N MET A 22 -1.91 8.13 -3.37
CA MET A 22 -1.00 8.23 -2.24
C MET A 22 -1.79 8.51 -0.96
N ASN A 23 -1.30 7.98 0.15
CA ASN A 23 -1.68 8.45 1.47
C ASN A 23 -0.42 9.00 2.15
N ILE A 24 -0.45 10.23 2.62
CA ILE A 24 0.68 10.86 3.32
C ILE A 24 0.21 11.20 4.73
N GLU A 25 0.64 10.41 5.73
CA GLU A 25 0.26 10.56 7.14
C GLU A 25 -1.25 10.74 7.37
N GLY A 26 -2.07 9.97 6.68
CA GLY A 26 -3.53 10.00 6.76
C GLY A 26 -4.20 10.88 5.70
N LYS A 27 -3.46 11.71 4.96
CA LYS A 27 -4.01 12.57 3.91
C LYS A 27 -4.00 11.86 2.56
N ALA A 28 -5.19 11.61 2.00
CA ALA A 28 -5.33 11.06 0.65
C ALA A 28 -4.96 12.11 -0.42
N ILE A 29 -4.17 11.68 -1.40
CA ILE A 29 -3.74 12.48 -2.55
C ILE A 29 -3.93 11.64 -3.82
N PHE A 30 -4.46 12.26 -4.88
CA PHE A 30 -4.71 11.60 -6.17
C PHE A 30 -4.00 12.34 -7.32
N PRO A 31 -2.67 12.18 -7.45
CA PRO A 31 -1.91 12.70 -8.58
C PRO A 31 -2.48 12.22 -9.92
N ARG A 32 -2.53 13.12 -10.91
CA ARG A 32 -3.08 12.85 -12.25
C ARG A 32 -2.11 12.09 -13.14
N SER A 33 -0.83 12.04 -12.77
CA SER A 33 0.22 11.36 -13.52
C SER A 33 1.26 10.72 -12.61
N ARG A 34 2.07 9.82 -13.18
CA ARG A 34 3.21 9.23 -12.46
C ARG A 34 4.22 10.31 -12.04
N ALA A 35 4.53 11.25 -12.93
CA ALA A 35 5.46 12.33 -12.64
C ALA A 35 4.99 13.20 -11.46
N GLU A 36 3.69 13.52 -11.41
CA GLU A 36 3.09 14.27 -10.30
C GLU A 36 3.16 13.49 -8.98
N ALA A 37 2.95 12.16 -9.01
CA ALA A 37 3.09 11.32 -7.82
C ALA A 37 4.52 11.30 -7.28
N LEU A 38 5.52 11.18 -8.16
CA LEU A 38 6.93 11.20 -7.76
C LEU A 38 7.32 12.57 -7.19
N ALA A 39 6.91 13.65 -7.83
CA ALA A 39 7.16 15.00 -7.32
C ALA A 39 6.51 15.23 -5.95
N THR A 40 5.29 14.72 -5.76
CA THR A 40 4.56 14.77 -4.48
C THR A 40 5.28 13.96 -3.41
N PHE A 41 5.73 12.75 -3.76
CA PHE A 41 6.49 11.87 -2.86
C PHE A 41 7.78 12.54 -2.41
N GLU A 42 8.59 13.05 -3.35
CA GLU A 42 9.85 13.73 -3.04
C GLU A 42 9.63 15.00 -2.19
N GLY A 43 8.54 15.75 -2.46
CA GLY A 43 8.11 16.87 -1.62
C GLY A 43 7.85 16.46 -0.18
N ALA A 44 7.01 15.43 0.01
CA ALA A 44 6.69 14.93 1.34
C ALA A 44 7.91 14.38 2.08
N ARG A 45 8.82 13.69 1.38
CA ARG A 45 10.07 13.20 1.96
C ARG A 45 10.96 14.35 2.45
N ARG A 46 11.08 15.43 1.68
CA ARG A 46 11.82 16.65 2.10
C ARG A 46 11.19 17.32 3.32
N GLU A 47 9.87 17.22 3.46
CA GLU A 47 9.14 17.70 4.65
C GLU A 47 9.25 16.76 5.87
N GLY A 48 10.03 15.68 5.78
CA GLY A 48 10.24 14.73 6.87
C GLY A 48 9.12 13.69 7.02
N LYS A 49 8.18 13.61 6.07
CA LYS A 49 7.12 12.61 6.09
C LYS A 49 7.69 11.21 5.89
N THR A 50 7.28 10.28 6.73
CA THR A 50 7.80 8.90 6.73
C THR A 50 6.72 7.89 6.32
N LEU A 51 5.50 8.03 6.85
CA LEU A 51 4.38 7.15 6.54
C LEU A 51 3.70 7.60 5.25
N ILE A 52 4.19 7.07 4.13
CA ILE A 52 3.67 7.35 2.79
C ILE A 52 3.25 6.02 2.15
N ASP A 53 1.96 5.85 1.89
CA ASP A 53 1.42 4.70 1.18
C ASP A 53 1.29 5.00 -0.31
N LEU A 54 1.66 4.02 -1.15
CA LEU A 54 1.80 4.20 -2.60
C LEU A 54 0.95 3.19 -3.38
N GLY A 55 0.30 3.69 -4.43
CA GLY A 55 -0.32 2.89 -5.48
C GLY A 55 -1.65 2.25 -5.09
N CYS A 56 -2.18 1.41 -5.97
CA CYS A 56 -3.53 0.86 -5.85
C CYS A 56 -3.72 -0.06 -4.62
N MET A 57 -2.65 -0.69 -4.14
CA MET A 57 -2.64 -1.51 -2.92
C MET A 57 -2.21 -0.75 -1.68
N GLN A 58 -1.87 0.54 -1.81
CA GLN A 58 -1.44 1.41 -0.71
C GLN A 58 -0.29 0.77 0.10
N ILE A 59 0.82 0.46 -0.59
CA ILE A 59 2.01 -0.11 0.03
C ILE A 59 2.77 1.01 0.74
N ASN A 60 3.00 0.85 2.04
CA ASN A 60 3.77 1.81 2.83
C ASN A 60 5.26 1.80 2.46
N HIS A 61 5.77 2.96 2.03
CA HIS A 61 7.17 3.14 1.62
C HIS A 61 8.15 2.87 2.77
N HIS A 62 7.87 3.35 3.98
CA HIS A 62 8.78 3.19 5.12
C HIS A 62 9.09 1.73 5.43
N TYR A 63 8.10 0.85 5.32
CA TYR A 63 8.24 -0.56 5.67
C TYR A 63 8.67 -1.46 4.51
N HIS A 64 8.32 -1.10 3.27
CA HIS A 64 8.40 -2.04 2.15
C HIS A 64 9.31 -1.59 1.00
N ALA A 65 9.88 -0.37 1.03
CA ALA A 65 10.68 0.15 -0.07
C ALA A 65 11.88 -0.74 -0.44
N SER A 66 12.48 -1.47 0.51
CA SER A 66 13.61 -2.37 0.26
C SER A 66 13.28 -3.56 -0.65
N HIS A 67 12.01 -3.85 -0.91
CA HIS A 67 11.56 -4.89 -1.82
C HIS A 67 11.38 -4.41 -3.27
N PHE A 68 11.60 -3.13 -3.53
CA PHE A 68 11.45 -2.49 -4.83
C PHE A 68 12.76 -1.81 -5.21
N ARG A 69 12.99 -1.62 -6.52
CA ARG A 69 14.20 -0.92 -6.99
C ARG A 69 14.02 0.59 -6.90
N SER A 70 12.78 1.08 -6.92
CA SER A 70 12.46 2.50 -6.81
C SER A 70 10.99 2.75 -6.42
N VAL A 71 10.65 4.02 -6.18
CA VAL A 71 9.28 4.47 -5.93
C VAL A 71 8.41 4.31 -7.18
N GLU A 72 8.99 4.45 -8.36
CA GLU A 72 8.30 4.17 -9.63
C GLU A 72 7.85 2.71 -9.71
N ASP A 73 8.67 1.76 -9.27
CA ASP A 73 8.29 0.35 -9.20
C ASP A 73 7.19 0.14 -8.15
N MET A 74 7.23 0.84 -7.01
CA MET A 74 6.15 0.79 -6.01
C MET A 74 4.82 1.32 -6.56
N LEU A 75 4.84 2.27 -7.49
CA LEU A 75 3.65 2.82 -8.14
C LEU A 75 3.22 2.02 -9.39
N ASP A 76 4.04 1.08 -9.87
CA ASP A 76 3.68 0.21 -10.98
C ASP A 76 2.55 -0.75 -10.56
N PRO A 77 1.37 -0.73 -11.22
CA PRO A 77 0.22 -1.51 -10.75
C PRO A 77 0.47 -3.01 -10.67
N ARG A 78 1.26 -3.55 -11.61
CA ARG A 78 1.57 -4.99 -11.63
C ARG A 78 2.47 -5.34 -10.45
N GLN A 79 3.56 -4.60 -10.24
CA GLN A 79 4.48 -4.86 -9.13
C GLN A 79 3.84 -4.58 -7.76
N ASN A 80 3.03 -3.53 -7.66
CA ASN A 80 2.30 -3.14 -6.45
C ASN A 80 1.30 -4.25 -6.03
N VAL A 81 0.49 -4.76 -6.97
CA VAL A 81 -0.44 -5.86 -6.71
C VAL A 81 0.30 -7.16 -6.37
N ASP A 82 1.32 -7.52 -7.15
CA ASP A 82 2.06 -8.76 -6.96
C ASP A 82 2.78 -8.81 -5.59
N TYR A 83 3.43 -7.71 -5.19
CA TYR A 83 4.05 -7.62 -3.87
C TYR A 83 3.01 -7.73 -2.75
N ALA A 84 1.91 -6.98 -2.85
CA ALA A 84 0.87 -6.99 -1.82
C ALA A 84 0.25 -8.39 -1.64
N ALA A 85 -0.01 -9.10 -2.75
CA ALA A 85 -0.52 -10.47 -2.72
C ALA A 85 0.47 -11.43 -2.04
N ARG A 86 1.75 -11.41 -2.45
CA ARG A 86 2.79 -12.25 -1.84
C ARG A 86 2.97 -11.95 -0.35
N PHE A 87 2.92 -10.67 0.04
CA PHE A 87 3.03 -10.27 1.43
C PHE A 87 1.84 -10.74 2.26
N LEU A 88 0.60 -10.59 1.77
CA LEU A 88 -0.60 -11.11 2.43
C LEU A 88 -0.53 -12.63 2.65
N VAL A 89 -0.13 -13.39 1.64
CA VAL A 89 0.04 -14.85 1.77
C VAL A 89 1.06 -15.18 2.87
N SER A 90 2.16 -14.44 2.93
CA SER A 90 3.17 -14.61 3.98
C SER A 90 2.64 -14.28 5.39
N LEU A 91 1.74 -13.31 5.51
CA LEU A 91 1.11 -12.95 6.78
C LEU A 91 0.08 -14.00 7.20
N HIS A 92 -0.71 -14.51 6.25
CA HIS A 92 -1.66 -15.59 6.48
C HIS A 92 -0.97 -16.85 6.99
N ALA A 93 0.15 -17.24 6.36
CA ALA A 93 0.96 -18.38 6.80
C ALA A 93 1.47 -18.22 8.25
N ARG A 94 1.73 -16.97 8.69
CA ARG A 94 2.24 -16.67 10.05
C ARG A 94 1.15 -16.53 11.11
N HIS A 95 -0.05 -16.09 10.74
CA HIS A 95 -1.11 -15.71 11.69
C HIS A 95 -2.43 -16.49 11.53
N MET A 96 -2.43 -17.52 10.67
CA MET A 96 -3.46 -18.55 10.41
C MET A 96 -4.85 -18.08 9.97
N THR A 97 -5.22 -16.81 10.19
CA THR A 97 -6.51 -16.25 9.80
C THR A 97 -6.32 -15.08 8.84
N TRP A 98 -7.18 -15.00 7.82
CA TRP A 98 -7.19 -13.91 6.84
C TRP A 98 -7.45 -12.56 7.49
N SER A 99 -8.33 -12.50 8.51
CA SER A 99 -8.60 -11.28 9.27
C SER A 99 -7.33 -10.72 9.92
N MET A 100 -6.49 -11.59 10.48
CA MET A 100 -5.23 -11.18 11.10
C MET A 100 -4.20 -10.75 10.05
N ALA A 101 -4.12 -11.45 8.91
CA ALA A 101 -3.23 -11.10 7.82
C ALA A 101 -3.54 -9.69 7.25
N VAL A 102 -4.82 -9.35 7.09
CA VAL A 102 -5.25 -8.01 6.64
C VAL A 102 -4.94 -6.94 7.68
N ALA A 103 -5.16 -7.22 8.97
CA ALA A 103 -4.83 -6.28 10.05
C ALA A 103 -3.33 -5.96 10.07
N ARG A 104 -2.47 -7.01 9.99
CA ARG A 104 -1.01 -6.85 9.99
C ARG A 104 -0.49 -6.15 8.74
N TYR A 105 -1.13 -6.33 7.57
CA TYR A 105 -0.77 -5.61 6.36
C TYR A 105 -0.80 -4.09 6.54
N HIS A 106 -1.81 -3.57 7.26
CA HIS A 106 -1.98 -2.14 7.48
C HIS A 106 -1.16 -1.59 8.65
N ALA A 107 -0.68 -2.45 9.55
CA ALA A 107 -0.14 -2.04 10.83
C ALA A 107 1.41 -1.92 10.83
N GLY A 108 2.10 -2.49 9.84
CA GLY A 108 3.56 -2.53 9.76
C GLY A 108 4.22 -3.62 10.62
N PRO A 109 5.51 -3.95 10.40
CA PRO A 109 6.26 -4.93 11.19
C PRO A 109 6.48 -4.42 12.62
N GLY A 110 5.67 -4.88 13.57
CA GLY A 110 5.83 -4.58 15.00
C GLY A 110 4.55 -4.14 15.71
N ASN A 111 3.47 -3.91 14.96
CA ASN A 111 2.22 -3.46 15.56
C ASN A 111 1.37 -4.68 15.92
N ASP A 112 1.40 -5.08 17.20
CA ASP A 112 0.51 -6.11 17.73
C ASP A 112 -0.95 -5.68 17.51
N PRO A 113 -1.79 -6.53 16.91
CA PRO A 113 -3.18 -6.21 16.71
C PRO A 113 -3.73 -5.92 18.10
N ALA A 114 -4.23 -4.71 18.31
CA ALA A 114 -5.05 -4.43 19.47
C ALA A 114 -6.13 -5.52 19.48
N GLN A 115 -6.00 -6.47 20.41
CA GLN A 115 -7.08 -7.35 20.80
C GLN A 115 -8.21 -6.41 21.22
N LYS A 116 -9.20 -6.22 20.35
CA LYS A 116 -10.51 -5.83 20.84
C LYS A 116 -11.04 -7.06 21.56
N VAL A 117 -10.89 -7.03 22.88
CA VAL A 117 -11.68 -7.82 23.83
C VAL A 117 -13.16 -7.54 23.60
#